data_AF-A0A3N5RRP6-F1
#
_entry.id   AF-A0A3N5RRP6-F1
#
_cell.length_a   1.000
_cell.length_b   1.000
_cell.length_c   1.000
_cell.angle_alpha   90.00
_cell.angle_beta   90.00
_cell.angle_gamma   90.00
#
_symmetry.space_group_name_H-M   'P 1'
#
loop_
_entity.id
_entity.type
_entity.pdbx_description
1 polymer ?
#
loop_
_entity_poly.entity_id
_entity_poly.type
_entity_poly.pdbx_seq_one_letter_code
_entity_poly.pdbx_strand_id
1 'polypeptide(L)'
;MISRRDFFKISAAGLAALYVSTRKGVIRQVFAKIPGGTLDPLLVPKYKTPLLIPPVMPKAGTIHSGKGPKVDYYEISMKQFEQQILPPSLPKTTVWGYGAVKSESKKGLMLHNAPSLTIEAKANVPVRVKWINELVDSNGNYLSHLLPVDQTLHWANPPGGVNGRDTRPTFTETPDAYTGPVPIVAHLHGAVGVGEESDGYAEAWYLPRAKNLPAGYAKEGTWYSYFANKALEKFKASWGPGFATFQYPNNNRASTVWYHDHAQGMTRLNVYAGPAGFYIIRGGKCGDGAIKDSRTGKRAVLPGPAPKAGDP
;
A
#
# COMPACT_ATOMS: atom_id res chain seq x y z
N MET A 1 -4.89 28.10 -53.63
CA MET A 1 -4.29 28.98 -52.60
C MET A 1 -5.42 29.58 -51.78
N ILE A 2 -5.42 29.39 -50.46
CA ILE A 2 -6.39 30.03 -49.55
C ILE A 2 -5.98 31.49 -49.40
N SER A 3 -6.86 32.44 -49.74
CA SER A 3 -6.54 33.86 -49.57
C SER A 3 -6.54 34.22 -48.07
N ARG A 4 -5.91 35.35 -47.69
CA ARG A 4 -5.99 35.87 -46.32
C ARG A 4 -7.43 36.06 -45.85
N ARG A 5 -8.33 36.46 -46.76
CA ARG A 5 -9.76 36.63 -46.48
C ARG A 5 -10.46 35.29 -46.23
N ASP A 6 -10.07 34.25 -46.94
CA ASP A 6 -10.61 32.90 -46.74
C ASP A 6 -10.12 32.31 -45.43
N PHE A 7 -8.86 32.56 -45.05
CA PHE A 7 -8.33 32.19 -43.74
C PHE A 7 -9.15 32.82 -42.59
N PHE A 8 -9.40 34.13 -42.64
CA PHE A 8 -10.21 34.79 -41.60
C PHE A 8 -11.65 34.26 -41.54
N LYS A 9 -12.27 33.96 -42.68
CA LYS A 9 -13.62 33.38 -42.71
C LYS A 9 -13.64 31.98 -42.09
N ILE A 10 -12.67 31.14 -42.43
CA ILE A 10 -12.57 29.78 -41.91
C ILE A 10 -12.28 29.80 -40.40
N SER A 11 -11.36 30.66 -39.95
CA SER A 11 -11.05 30.82 -38.52
C SER A 11 -12.25 31.35 -37.72
N ALA A 12 -12.98 32.34 -38.25
CA ALA A 12 -14.18 32.87 -37.60
C ALA A 12 -15.29 31.82 -37.54
N ALA A 13 -15.50 31.04 -38.61
CA ALA A 13 -16.45 29.93 -38.62
C ALA A 13 -16.07 28.82 -37.64
N GLY A 14 -14.77 28.48 -37.55
CA GLY A 14 -14.25 27.51 -36.59
C GLY A 14 -14.44 27.96 -35.13
N LEU A 15 -14.13 29.22 -34.82
CA LEU A 15 -14.34 29.79 -33.48
C LEU A 15 -15.82 29.89 -33.13
N ALA A 16 -16.68 30.27 -34.08
CA ALA A 16 -18.13 30.31 -33.88
C ALA A 16 -18.69 28.90 -33.66
N ALA A 17 -18.24 27.90 -34.41
CA ALA A 17 -18.62 26.50 -34.20
C ALA A 17 -18.17 25.98 -32.82
N LEU A 18 -16.95 26.34 -32.39
CA LEU A 18 -16.45 26.01 -31.06
C LEU A 18 -17.22 26.72 -29.93
N TYR A 19 -17.57 27.99 -30.15
CA TYR A 19 -18.36 28.79 -29.22
C TYR A 19 -19.80 28.26 -29.08
N VAL A 20 -20.42 27.89 -30.19
CA VAL A 20 -21.77 27.30 -30.20
C VAL A 20 -21.75 25.90 -29.59
N SER A 21 -20.74 25.07 -29.87
CA SER A 21 -20.65 23.71 -29.31
C SER A 21 -20.38 23.71 -27.79
N THR A 22 -19.63 24.69 -27.29
CA THR A 22 -19.38 24.88 -25.84
C THR A 22 -20.57 25.51 -25.11
N ARG A 23 -21.25 26.50 -25.68
CA ARG A 23 -22.41 27.18 -25.06
C ARG A 23 -23.71 26.39 -25.12
N LYS A 24 -23.95 25.60 -26.16
CA LYS A 24 -25.15 24.75 -26.30
C LYS A 24 -24.98 23.33 -25.73
N GLY A 25 -23.89 23.05 -25.03
CA GLY A 25 -23.68 21.76 -24.34
C GLY A 25 -23.45 20.57 -25.28
N VAL A 26 -23.00 20.81 -26.52
CA VAL A 26 -22.75 19.74 -27.52
C VAL A 26 -21.37 19.09 -27.33
N ILE A 27 -20.51 19.67 -26.48
CA ILE A 27 -19.45 18.86 -25.86
C ILE A 27 -20.17 17.80 -25.04
N ARG A 28 -20.16 16.56 -25.54
CA ARG A 28 -20.35 15.38 -24.70
C ARG A 28 -19.26 15.43 -23.64
N GLN A 29 -19.52 16.14 -22.55
CA GLN A 29 -18.82 15.87 -21.31
C GLN A 29 -19.16 14.42 -21.02
N VAL A 30 -18.20 13.53 -21.23
CA VAL A 30 -18.29 12.17 -20.73
C VAL A 30 -18.14 12.29 -19.22
N PHE A 31 -19.17 12.81 -18.56
CA PHE A 31 -19.39 12.52 -17.16
C PHE A 31 -19.83 11.07 -17.17
N ALA A 32 -18.88 10.16 -16.93
CA ALA A 32 -19.24 8.90 -16.34
C ALA A 32 -19.99 9.26 -15.06
N LYS A 33 -21.32 9.21 -15.11
CA LYS A 33 -22.17 9.47 -13.96
C LYS A 33 -21.80 8.40 -12.95
N ILE A 34 -21.07 8.77 -11.89
CA ILE A 34 -20.80 7.87 -10.78
C ILE A 34 -22.18 7.47 -10.25
N PRO A 35 -22.57 6.18 -10.29
CA PRO A 35 -23.82 5.74 -9.69
C PRO A 35 -23.83 6.19 -8.22
N GLY A 36 -24.83 6.99 -7.83
CA GLY A 36 -24.92 7.61 -6.50
C GLY A 36 -24.56 9.11 -6.44
N GLY A 37 -23.98 9.70 -7.48
CA GLY A 37 -23.57 11.11 -7.52
C GLY A 37 -22.36 11.42 -6.62
N THR A 38 -21.98 12.70 -6.54
CA THR A 38 -20.99 13.15 -5.54
C THR A 38 -21.69 13.21 -4.19
N LEU A 39 -21.16 12.48 -3.19
CA LEU A 39 -21.64 12.58 -1.82
C LEU A 39 -21.52 14.03 -1.34
N ASP A 40 -22.60 14.61 -0.83
CA ASP A 40 -22.56 15.92 -0.20
C ASP A 40 -21.71 15.82 1.09
N PRO A 41 -20.53 16.46 1.15
CA PRO A 41 -19.63 16.35 2.30
C PRO A 41 -20.24 16.95 3.58
N LEU A 42 -21.29 17.78 3.46
CA LEU A 42 -21.99 18.34 4.61
C LEU A 42 -22.90 17.34 5.33
N LEU A 43 -23.22 16.20 4.68
CA LEU A 43 -24.01 15.12 5.29
C LEU A 43 -23.21 14.32 6.32
N VAL A 44 -21.87 14.40 6.29
CA VAL A 44 -21.02 13.71 7.27
C VAL A 44 -20.82 14.61 8.50
N PRO A 45 -21.30 14.22 9.69
CA PRO A 45 -21.10 15.01 10.90
C PRO A 45 -19.61 15.20 11.23
N LYS A 46 -19.17 16.45 11.28
CA LYS A 46 -17.78 16.81 11.58
C LYS A 46 -17.47 16.71 13.07
N TYR A 47 -16.24 16.30 13.41
CA TYR A 47 -15.70 16.28 14.78
C TYR A 47 -16.49 15.44 15.79
N LYS A 48 -17.12 14.33 15.34
CA LYS A 48 -17.90 13.44 16.20
C LYS A 48 -17.12 12.27 16.80
N THR A 49 -15.98 11.92 16.21
CA THR A 49 -15.17 10.77 16.63
C THR A 49 -13.80 11.28 17.08
N PRO A 50 -13.29 10.84 18.26
CA PRO A 50 -11.91 11.10 18.66
C PRO A 50 -10.92 10.62 17.59
N LEU A 51 -9.81 11.35 17.44
CA LEU A 51 -8.75 10.93 16.53
C LEU A 51 -8.12 9.64 17.06
N LEU A 52 -8.17 8.58 16.26
CA LEU A 52 -7.44 7.35 16.55
C LEU A 52 -5.94 7.59 16.38
N ILE A 53 -5.17 7.13 17.36
CA ILE A 53 -3.71 7.03 17.26
C ILE A 53 -3.41 5.54 16.97
N PRO A 54 -2.92 5.17 15.77
CA PRO A 54 -2.72 3.78 15.43
C PRO A 54 -1.74 3.10 16.41
N PRO A 55 -2.14 1.98 17.04
CA PRO A 55 -1.31 1.31 18.04
C PRO A 55 -0.05 0.73 17.41
N VAL A 56 0.92 0.41 18.25
CA VAL A 56 2.19 -0.18 17.80
C VAL A 56 1.98 -1.64 17.37
N MET A 57 2.50 -1.99 16.19
CA MET A 57 2.52 -3.32 15.64
C MET A 57 3.28 -4.27 16.59
N PRO A 58 2.66 -5.37 17.07
CA PRO A 58 3.37 -6.35 17.88
C PRO A 58 4.46 -7.07 17.09
N LYS A 59 5.63 -7.25 17.70
CA LYS A 59 6.67 -8.12 17.16
C LYS A 59 6.27 -9.58 17.30
N ALA A 60 6.56 -10.37 16.27
CA ALA A 60 6.43 -11.83 16.33
C ALA A 60 7.55 -12.48 17.15
N GLY A 61 8.70 -11.80 17.28
CA GLY A 61 9.83 -12.20 18.11
C GLY A 61 11.12 -11.48 17.72
N THR A 62 12.25 -12.06 18.13
CA THR A 62 13.59 -11.61 17.74
C THR A 62 14.38 -12.79 17.18
N ILE A 63 15.00 -12.60 16.02
CA ILE A 63 15.91 -13.57 15.42
C ILE A 63 17.32 -13.28 15.92
N HIS A 64 18.01 -14.31 16.39
CA HIS A 64 19.40 -14.23 16.79
C HIS A 64 20.21 -15.35 16.12
N SER A 65 21.04 -14.97 15.16
CA SER A 65 21.90 -15.90 14.42
C SER A 65 23.36 -15.73 14.86
N GLY A 66 23.74 -16.49 15.90
CA GLY A 66 25.12 -16.55 16.40
C GLY A 66 25.68 -15.18 16.80
N LYS A 67 26.83 -14.79 16.25
CA LYS A 67 27.49 -13.50 16.54
C LYS A 67 26.88 -12.29 15.80
N GLY A 68 25.81 -12.48 15.03
CA GLY A 68 25.15 -11.40 14.27
C GLY A 68 24.30 -10.47 15.16
N PRO A 69 23.93 -9.29 14.66
CA PRO A 69 23.03 -8.39 15.37
C PRO A 69 21.67 -9.07 15.61
N LYS A 70 21.00 -8.71 16.71
CA LYS A 70 19.61 -9.08 16.93
C LYS A 70 18.74 -8.44 15.85
N VAL A 71 17.84 -9.23 15.26
CA VAL A 71 16.91 -8.78 14.22
C VAL A 71 15.50 -8.84 14.80
N ASP A 72 14.82 -7.71 14.87
CA ASP A 72 13.41 -7.68 15.29
C ASP A 72 12.54 -8.27 14.17
N TYR A 73 11.68 -9.22 14.50
CA TYR A 73 10.93 -10.00 13.52
C TYR A 73 9.43 -9.79 13.64
N TYR A 74 8.77 -9.57 12.50
CA TYR A 74 7.34 -9.36 12.38
C TYR A 74 6.75 -10.34 11.34
N GLU A 75 5.53 -10.80 11.60
CA GLU A 75 4.68 -11.44 10.61
C GLU A 75 3.43 -10.59 10.47
N ILE A 76 3.25 -9.99 9.30
CA ILE A 76 2.22 -8.98 9.03
C ILE A 76 1.43 -9.41 7.81
N SER A 77 0.11 -9.52 7.93
CA SER A 77 -0.75 -9.80 6.79
C SER A 77 -1.58 -8.59 6.39
N MET A 78 -1.83 -8.46 5.09
CA MET A 78 -2.88 -7.60 4.54
C MET A 78 -4.18 -8.40 4.49
N LYS A 79 -5.25 -7.86 5.08
CA LYS A 79 -6.55 -8.53 5.18
C LYS A 79 -7.70 -7.57 4.94
N GLN A 80 -8.81 -8.09 4.44
CA GLN A 80 -10.08 -7.37 4.32
C GLN A 80 -10.94 -7.50 5.58
N PHE A 81 -11.53 -6.40 6.04
CA PHE A 81 -12.43 -6.36 7.18
C PHE A 81 -13.34 -5.12 7.14
N GLU A 82 -14.36 -5.08 8.00
CA GLU A 82 -15.20 -3.90 8.17
C GLU A 82 -14.67 -3.00 9.29
N GLN A 83 -14.50 -1.71 9.01
CA GLN A 83 -14.07 -0.72 9.98
C GLN A 83 -15.03 0.47 10.04
N GLN A 84 -15.22 1.03 11.25
CA GLN A 84 -15.92 2.29 11.41
C GLN A 84 -15.00 3.45 10.96
N ILE A 85 -15.17 3.93 9.73
CA ILE A 85 -14.40 5.06 9.17
C ILE A 85 -15.11 6.39 9.43
N LEU A 86 -16.40 6.44 9.12
CA LEU A 86 -17.26 7.60 9.36
C LEU A 86 -17.82 7.58 10.79
N PRO A 87 -18.45 8.65 11.29
CA PRO A 87 -19.03 8.66 12.64
C PRO A 87 -19.93 7.44 12.93
N PRO A 88 -20.03 6.95 14.18
CA PRO A 88 -20.73 5.70 14.53
C PRO A 88 -22.21 5.60 14.12
N SER A 89 -22.85 6.73 13.81
CA SER A 89 -24.21 6.78 13.26
C SER A 89 -24.31 6.33 11.81
N LEU A 90 -23.19 6.19 11.11
CA LEU A 90 -23.09 5.76 9.71
C LEU A 90 -22.54 4.32 9.62
N PRO A 91 -22.85 3.58 8.54
CA PRO A 91 -22.39 2.21 8.37
C PRO A 91 -20.85 2.09 8.38
N LYS A 92 -20.37 0.90 8.75
CA LYS A 92 -18.96 0.54 8.58
C LYS A 92 -18.61 0.45 7.10
N THR A 93 -17.32 0.60 6.81
CA THR A 93 -16.76 0.50 5.47
C THR A 93 -15.90 -0.74 5.39
N THR A 94 -16.08 -1.54 4.33
CA THR A 94 -15.13 -2.60 4.00
C THR A 94 -13.83 -1.98 3.52
N VAL A 95 -12.74 -2.28 4.22
CA VAL A 95 -11.40 -1.77 3.97
C VAL A 95 -10.39 -2.89 4.05
N TRP A 96 -9.17 -2.60 3.60
CA TRP A 96 -8.01 -3.45 3.82
C TRP A 96 -7.05 -2.77 4.79
N GLY A 97 -6.27 -3.59 5.48
CA GLY A 97 -5.28 -3.12 6.44
C GLY A 97 -4.24 -4.17 6.74
N TYR A 98 -3.04 -3.71 7.08
CA TYR A 98 -1.99 -4.55 7.61
C TYR A 98 -2.17 -4.75 9.12
N GLY A 99 -1.92 -5.96 9.59
CA GLY A 99 -2.01 -6.34 11.00
C GLY A 99 -1.08 -7.50 11.33
N ALA A 100 -0.70 -7.62 12.60
CA ALA A 100 0.15 -8.71 13.06
C ALA A 100 -0.63 -10.03 13.02
N VAL A 101 0.02 -11.11 12.55
CA VAL A 101 -0.51 -12.48 12.64
C VAL A 101 0.17 -13.32 13.72
N LYS A 102 1.25 -12.79 14.30
CA LYS A 102 1.93 -13.39 15.44
C LYS A 102 2.48 -12.32 16.38
N SER A 103 2.47 -12.61 17.68
CA SER A 103 3.06 -11.77 18.71
C SER A 103 3.92 -12.59 19.68
N GLU A 104 5.06 -12.05 20.10
CA GLU A 104 5.89 -12.61 21.17
C GLU A 104 5.25 -12.42 22.56
N SER A 105 4.47 -11.35 22.73
CA SER A 105 3.72 -11.06 23.94
C SER A 105 2.33 -11.69 23.85
N LYS A 106 1.90 -12.36 24.93
CA LYS A 106 0.51 -12.84 25.07
C LYS A 106 -0.52 -11.71 25.07
N LYS A 107 -0.08 -10.47 25.31
CA LYS A 107 -0.92 -9.25 25.28
C LYS A 107 -0.75 -8.47 23.98
N GLY A 108 -0.08 -9.03 22.97
CA GLY A 108 0.08 -8.35 21.68
C GLY A 108 -1.27 -8.14 20.99
N LEU A 109 -1.48 -6.95 20.47
CA LEU A 109 -2.70 -6.58 19.78
C LEU A 109 -2.76 -7.24 18.39
N MET A 110 -3.55 -8.30 18.27
CA MET A 110 -3.77 -9.03 17.02
C MET A 110 -4.89 -8.38 16.22
N LEU A 111 -4.59 -7.21 15.66
CA LEU A 111 -5.56 -6.35 14.96
C LEU A 111 -5.07 -5.96 13.57
N HIS A 112 -5.99 -5.95 12.61
CA HIS A 112 -5.85 -5.26 11.32
C HIS A 112 -6.59 -3.92 11.40
N ASN A 113 -5.99 -2.85 10.88
CA ASN A 113 -6.56 -1.50 10.93
C ASN A 113 -6.25 -0.70 9.66
N ALA A 114 -7.09 0.28 9.35
CA ALA A 114 -6.91 1.26 8.27
C ALA A 114 -7.04 2.68 8.87
N PRO A 115 -5.94 3.46 9.03
CA PRO A 115 -4.57 3.12 8.67
C PRO A 115 -3.99 1.97 9.51
N SER A 116 -3.01 1.30 8.96
CA SER A 116 -2.39 0.14 9.59
C SER A 116 -1.54 0.51 10.81
N LEU A 117 -1.30 -0.47 11.68
CA LEU A 117 -0.57 -0.30 12.94
C LEU A 117 0.84 0.25 12.70
N THR A 118 1.35 1.02 13.67
CA THR A 118 2.66 1.66 13.56
C THR A 118 3.78 0.67 13.85
N ILE A 119 4.75 0.51 12.96
CA ILE A 119 5.98 -0.23 13.29
C ILE A 119 6.95 0.75 13.96
N GLU A 120 7.34 0.51 15.21
CA GLU A 120 8.45 1.24 15.83
C GLU A 120 9.75 0.44 15.70
N ALA A 121 10.79 1.10 15.18
CA ALA A 121 12.10 0.52 14.96
C ALA A 121 13.20 1.38 15.58
N LYS A 122 14.32 0.74 15.93
CA LYS A 122 15.52 1.45 16.42
C LYS A 122 16.50 1.65 15.27
N ALA A 123 17.11 2.83 15.20
CA ALA A 123 18.17 3.11 14.24
C ALA A 123 19.32 2.09 14.38
N ASN A 124 19.79 1.56 13.26
CA ASN A 124 20.82 0.52 13.13
C ASN A 124 20.48 -0.83 13.79
N VAL A 125 19.21 -1.07 14.14
CA VAL A 125 18.73 -2.39 14.53
C VAL A 125 17.92 -2.94 13.36
N PRO A 126 18.37 -4.04 12.71
CA PRO A 126 17.65 -4.59 11.59
C PRO A 126 16.26 -5.09 11.99
N VAL A 127 15.29 -4.84 11.12
CA VAL A 127 13.92 -5.35 11.21
C VAL A 127 13.68 -6.28 10.04
N ARG A 128 13.11 -7.45 10.30
CA ARG A 128 12.66 -8.39 9.28
C ARG A 128 11.15 -8.54 9.34
N VAL A 129 10.50 -8.39 8.19
CA VAL A 129 9.04 -8.48 8.08
C VAL A 129 8.70 -9.54 7.05
N LYS A 130 7.91 -10.53 7.46
CA LYS A 130 7.20 -11.42 6.54
C LYS A 130 5.86 -10.77 6.21
N TRP A 131 5.75 -10.24 5.00
CA TRP A 131 4.54 -9.63 4.45
C TRP A 131 3.68 -10.72 3.81
N ILE A 132 2.44 -10.84 4.26
CA ILE A 132 1.53 -11.94 3.89
C ILE A 132 0.31 -11.36 3.17
N ASN A 133 -0.04 -11.96 2.04
CA ASN A 133 -1.29 -11.67 1.33
C ASN A 133 -2.39 -12.59 1.87
N GLU A 134 -3.21 -12.05 2.78
CA GLU A 134 -4.38 -12.72 3.38
C GLU A 134 -5.69 -12.14 2.82
N LEU A 135 -5.69 -11.71 1.56
CA LEU A 135 -6.90 -11.35 0.81
C LEU A 135 -7.63 -12.62 0.36
N VAL A 136 -8.09 -13.38 1.35
CA VAL A 136 -8.87 -14.60 1.20
C VAL A 136 -10.10 -14.57 2.10
N ASP A 137 -11.16 -15.27 1.69
CA ASP A 137 -12.34 -15.50 2.52
C ASP A 137 -12.07 -16.54 3.63
N SER A 138 -13.06 -16.79 4.49
CA SER A 138 -12.97 -17.79 5.56
C SER A 138 -12.77 -19.23 5.06
N ASN A 139 -13.09 -19.52 3.79
CA ASN A 139 -12.89 -20.83 3.16
C ASN A 139 -11.48 -20.97 2.56
N GLY A 140 -10.71 -19.88 2.53
CA GLY A 140 -9.40 -19.82 1.89
C GLY A 140 -9.46 -19.60 0.37
N ASN A 141 -10.59 -19.11 -0.14
CA ASN A 141 -10.71 -18.67 -1.54
C ASN A 141 -10.22 -17.24 -1.67
N TYR A 142 -9.67 -16.86 -2.83
CA TYR A 142 -9.22 -15.47 -3.04
C TYR A 142 -10.41 -14.50 -2.99
N LEU A 143 -10.14 -13.28 -2.54
CA LEU A 143 -11.04 -12.14 -2.69
C LEU A 143 -10.71 -11.36 -3.95
N SER A 144 -11.74 -10.90 -4.66
CA SER A 144 -11.58 -9.90 -5.72
C SER A 144 -11.28 -8.52 -5.12
N HIS A 145 -10.78 -7.61 -5.94
CA HIS A 145 -10.49 -6.25 -5.51
C HIS A 145 -11.79 -5.48 -5.12
N LEU A 146 -11.73 -4.62 -4.09
CA LEU A 146 -12.86 -3.79 -3.64
C LEU A 146 -13.28 -2.72 -4.65
N LEU A 147 -12.31 -2.26 -5.44
CA LEU A 147 -12.42 -1.19 -6.44
C LEU A 147 -12.23 -1.74 -7.86
N PRO A 148 -12.76 -1.06 -8.89
CA PRO A 148 -12.58 -1.47 -10.29
C PRO A 148 -11.10 -1.46 -10.72
N VAL A 149 -10.62 -2.59 -11.22
CA VAL A 149 -9.28 -2.72 -11.82
C VAL A 149 -9.39 -2.56 -13.34
N ASP A 150 -8.67 -1.59 -13.88
CA ASP A 150 -8.58 -1.36 -15.32
C ASP A 150 -7.52 -2.28 -15.93
N GLN A 151 -7.99 -3.32 -16.62
CA GLN A 151 -7.14 -4.33 -17.25
C GLN A 151 -6.42 -3.80 -18.50
N THR A 152 -6.79 -2.64 -19.04
CA THR A 152 -6.24 -2.08 -20.29
C THR A 152 -4.92 -1.31 -20.08
N LEU A 153 -4.51 -1.13 -18.82
CA LEU A 153 -3.24 -0.50 -18.44
C LEU A 153 -2.09 -1.49 -18.44
N HIS A 154 -0.86 -0.99 -18.28
CA HIS A 154 0.26 -1.82 -17.86
C HIS A 154 0.14 -2.09 -16.36
N TRP A 155 0.02 -3.35 -15.98
CA TRP A 155 -0.19 -3.79 -14.60
C TRP A 155 0.39 -5.18 -14.37
N ALA A 156 0.26 -5.69 -13.14
CA ALA A 156 0.68 -7.03 -12.75
C ALA A 156 0.17 -8.14 -13.69
N ASN A 157 -1.05 -8.02 -14.21
CA ASN A 157 -1.67 -8.93 -15.15
C ASN A 157 -1.58 -10.45 -14.82
N PRO A 158 -2.10 -10.92 -13.66
CA PRO A 158 -2.15 -12.35 -13.37
C PRO A 158 -2.79 -13.22 -14.47
N PRO A 159 -3.88 -12.81 -15.16
CA PRO A 159 -4.48 -13.60 -16.25
C PRO A 159 -3.55 -13.89 -17.43
N GLY A 160 -2.53 -13.04 -17.67
CA GLY A 160 -1.56 -13.24 -18.75
C GLY A 160 -0.62 -14.43 -18.55
N GLY A 161 -0.67 -15.09 -17.38
CA GLY A 161 0.23 -16.19 -17.04
C GLY A 161 1.68 -15.74 -16.95
N VAL A 162 2.60 -16.70 -16.87
CA VAL A 162 4.04 -16.43 -16.64
C VAL A 162 4.65 -15.54 -17.72
N ASN A 163 4.19 -15.66 -18.97
CA ASN A 163 4.75 -14.92 -20.11
C ASN A 163 4.07 -13.56 -20.34
N GLY A 164 2.83 -13.39 -19.86
CA GLY A 164 2.04 -12.17 -20.06
C GLY A 164 1.88 -11.31 -18.80
N ARG A 165 2.34 -11.76 -17.63
CA ARG A 165 2.39 -10.93 -16.42
C ARG A 165 3.24 -9.69 -16.62
N ASP A 166 3.02 -8.66 -15.81
CA ASP A 166 3.76 -7.40 -15.85
C ASP A 166 3.76 -6.74 -17.24
N THR A 167 2.65 -6.85 -17.97
CA THR A 167 2.49 -6.22 -19.28
C THR A 167 1.17 -5.48 -19.38
N ARG A 168 1.01 -4.73 -20.47
CA ARG A 168 -0.29 -4.25 -20.93
C ARG A 168 -0.93 -5.33 -21.80
N PRO A 169 -2.04 -5.97 -21.38
CA PRO A 169 -2.72 -6.94 -22.22
C PRO A 169 -3.33 -6.27 -23.45
N THR A 170 -3.50 -7.04 -24.52
CA THR A 170 -4.24 -6.62 -25.72
C THR A 170 -5.60 -7.29 -25.72
N PHE A 171 -6.66 -6.50 -25.94
CA PHE A 171 -8.03 -6.99 -26.05
C PHE A 171 -8.61 -6.59 -27.40
N THR A 172 -9.47 -7.44 -27.96
CA THR A 172 -10.24 -7.16 -29.19
C THR A 172 -11.46 -6.27 -28.93
N GLU A 173 -11.91 -6.21 -27.67
CA GLU A 173 -13.00 -5.37 -27.17
C GLU A 173 -12.75 -4.96 -25.71
N THR A 174 -13.59 -4.11 -25.14
CA THR A 174 -13.45 -3.74 -23.71
C THR A 174 -13.66 -4.97 -22.83
N PRO A 175 -12.68 -5.36 -21.98
CA PRO A 175 -12.84 -6.53 -21.14
C PRO A 175 -13.86 -6.28 -20.02
N ASP A 176 -14.43 -7.37 -19.51
CA ASP A 176 -15.21 -7.35 -18.27
C ASP A 176 -14.37 -6.86 -17.07
N ALA A 177 -15.06 -6.54 -15.98
CA ALA A 177 -14.39 -6.18 -14.74
C ALA A 177 -13.48 -7.32 -14.25
N TYR A 178 -12.25 -7.01 -13.83
CA TYR A 178 -11.38 -8.01 -13.25
C TYR A 178 -11.94 -8.50 -11.91
N THR A 179 -12.24 -9.79 -11.83
CA THR A 179 -12.74 -10.43 -10.59
C THR A 179 -11.73 -11.41 -10.00
N GLY A 180 -10.48 -11.43 -10.46
CA GLY A 180 -9.46 -12.37 -10.02
C GLY A 180 -8.78 -12.01 -8.68
N PRO A 181 -7.82 -12.84 -8.25
CA PRO A 181 -7.04 -12.63 -7.03
C PRO A 181 -6.16 -11.38 -7.10
N VAL A 182 -5.97 -10.71 -5.97
CA VAL A 182 -5.26 -9.43 -5.92
C VAL A 182 -3.75 -9.60 -5.69
N PRO A 183 -2.89 -9.09 -6.58
CA PRO A 183 -1.45 -9.04 -6.37
C PRO A 183 -1.06 -7.92 -5.39
N ILE A 184 -0.10 -8.19 -4.50
CA ILE A 184 0.45 -7.21 -3.57
C ILE A 184 1.99 -7.27 -3.52
N VAL A 185 2.62 -6.18 -3.12
CA VAL A 185 4.02 -6.12 -2.64
C VAL A 185 4.17 -4.90 -1.75
N ALA A 186 4.70 -5.08 -0.53
CA ALA A 186 4.93 -3.96 0.37
C ALA A 186 6.16 -3.15 -0.04
N HIS A 187 6.11 -1.83 0.10
CA HIS A 187 7.25 -0.92 -0.03
C HIS A 187 7.39 -0.13 1.27
N LEU A 188 8.64 0.05 1.74
CA LEU A 188 8.94 0.90 2.89
C LEU A 188 9.52 2.23 2.39
N HIS A 189 8.63 3.20 2.20
CA HIS A 189 8.98 4.49 1.64
C HIS A 189 9.87 5.30 2.57
N GLY A 190 11.05 5.67 2.06
CA GLY A 190 12.06 6.44 2.77
C GLY A 190 13.08 5.59 3.52
N ALA A 191 13.04 4.26 3.43
CA ALA A 191 14.09 3.40 3.98
C ALA A 191 15.46 3.67 3.31
N VAL A 192 16.52 3.73 4.11
CA VAL A 192 17.89 3.97 3.65
C VAL A 192 18.73 2.71 3.81
N GLY A 193 19.48 2.37 2.77
CA GLY A 193 20.39 1.22 2.75
C GLY A 193 19.67 -0.12 2.62
N VAL A 194 18.36 -0.13 2.37
CA VAL A 194 17.59 -1.32 2.05
C VAL A 194 18.09 -1.91 0.73
N GLY A 195 18.22 -3.24 0.65
CA GLY A 195 18.53 -3.92 -0.60
C GLY A 195 17.30 -4.01 -1.50
N GLU A 196 17.50 -4.09 -2.81
CA GLU A 196 16.42 -4.22 -3.80
C GLU A 196 15.47 -5.40 -3.50
N GLU A 197 15.99 -6.49 -2.95
CA GLU A 197 15.20 -7.65 -2.51
C GLU A 197 14.26 -7.37 -1.33
N SER A 198 14.29 -6.16 -0.77
CA SER A 198 13.47 -5.74 0.37
C SER A 198 12.88 -4.36 0.18
N ASP A 199 13.08 -3.73 -0.98
CA ASP A 199 12.55 -2.40 -1.25
C ASP A 199 11.09 -2.44 -1.71
N GLY A 200 10.65 -3.55 -2.31
CA GLY A 200 9.26 -3.67 -2.81
C GLY A 200 9.12 -3.30 -4.28
N TYR A 201 10.02 -3.82 -5.11
CA TYR A 201 9.97 -3.64 -6.56
C TYR A 201 8.59 -4.01 -7.12
N ALA A 202 8.02 -3.16 -7.98
CA ALA A 202 6.61 -3.25 -8.36
C ALA A 202 6.22 -4.57 -9.05
N GLU A 203 7.16 -5.17 -9.80
CA GLU A 203 7.02 -6.45 -10.51
C GLU A 203 7.52 -7.65 -9.66
N ALA A 204 7.69 -7.47 -8.35
CA ALA A 204 7.96 -8.54 -7.38
C ALA A 204 6.71 -8.88 -6.56
N TRP A 205 5.52 -8.60 -7.11
CA TRP A 205 4.25 -8.89 -6.47
C TRP A 205 3.97 -10.39 -6.35
N TYR A 206 3.04 -10.74 -5.46
CA TYR A 206 2.56 -12.10 -5.25
C TYR A 206 1.06 -12.15 -4.94
N LEU A 207 0.40 -13.20 -5.43
CA LEU A 207 -1.01 -13.51 -5.14
C LEU A 207 -1.18 -14.10 -3.74
N PRO A 208 -2.39 -14.09 -3.15
CA PRO A 208 -2.67 -14.82 -1.93
C PRO A 208 -2.47 -16.33 -2.11
N ARG A 209 -2.21 -17.02 -1.00
CA ARG A 209 -2.23 -18.50 -0.97
C ARG A 209 -3.68 -19.01 -0.92
N ALA A 210 -4.42 -18.83 -2.01
CA ALA A 210 -5.81 -19.24 -2.13
C ALA A 210 -5.96 -20.66 -2.69
N LYS A 211 -7.06 -21.34 -2.32
CA LYS A 211 -7.41 -22.69 -2.80
C LYS A 211 -7.94 -22.71 -4.23
N ASN A 212 -8.57 -21.64 -4.66
CA ASN A 212 -9.31 -21.54 -5.92
C ASN A 212 -8.63 -20.62 -6.96
N LEU A 213 -7.30 -20.43 -6.88
CA LEU A 213 -6.59 -19.62 -7.88
C LEU A 213 -6.90 -20.14 -9.30
N PRO A 214 -7.33 -19.26 -10.25
CA PRO A 214 -7.66 -19.71 -11.59
C PRO A 214 -6.48 -20.38 -12.29
N ALA A 215 -6.75 -21.45 -13.03
CA ALA A 215 -5.73 -22.14 -13.81
C ALA A 215 -5.10 -21.17 -14.83
N GLY A 216 -3.78 -21.28 -15.01
CA GLY A 216 -3.03 -20.44 -15.95
C GLY A 216 -2.64 -19.06 -15.42
N TYR A 217 -3.19 -18.60 -14.28
CA TYR A 217 -2.80 -17.30 -13.73
C TYR A 217 -1.35 -17.33 -13.21
N ALA A 218 -0.60 -16.25 -13.46
CA ALA A 218 0.67 -16.03 -12.79
C ALA A 218 0.44 -15.80 -11.30
N LYS A 219 1.18 -16.53 -10.47
CA LYS A 219 1.07 -16.43 -9.00
C LYS A 219 1.96 -15.34 -8.41
N GLU A 220 2.92 -14.88 -9.19
CA GLU A 220 3.95 -13.93 -8.80
C GLU A 220 4.47 -13.17 -10.02
N GLY A 221 4.97 -11.97 -9.75
CA GLY A 221 5.59 -11.09 -10.73
C GLY A 221 6.93 -11.59 -11.24
N THR A 222 7.41 -10.97 -12.30
CA THR A 222 8.61 -11.35 -13.05
C THR A 222 9.86 -11.44 -12.17
N TRP A 223 10.01 -10.52 -11.22
CA TRP A 223 11.20 -10.44 -10.37
C TRP A 223 11.06 -11.13 -9.02
N TYR A 224 9.91 -11.73 -8.73
CA TYR A 224 9.66 -12.35 -7.43
C TYR A 224 10.69 -13.43 -7.10
N SER A 225 10.87 -14.42 -7.99
CA SER A 225 11.82 -15.52 -7.79
C SER A 225 13.27 -15.04 -7.70
N TYR A 226 13.64 -13.99 -8.46
CA TYR A 226 14.97 -13.37 -8.40
C TYR A 226 15.26 -12.79 -7.01
N PHE A 227 14.34 -11.96 -6.49
CA PHE A 227 14.50 -11.35 -5.17
C PHE A 227 14.34 -12.35 -4.03
N ALA A 228 13.49 -13.37 -4.18
CA ALA A 228 13.37 -14.46 -3.21
C ALA A 228 14.71 -15.18 -3.01
N ASN A 229 15.42 -15.51 -4.11
CA ASN A 229 16.74 -16.14 -4.03
C ASN A 229 17.76 -15.21 -3.38
N LYS A 230 17.76 -13.92 -3.73
CA LYS A 230 18.65 -12.92 -3.14
C LYS A 230 18.43 -12.75 -1.63
N ALA A 231 17.17 -12.73 -1.18
CA ALA A 231 16.82 -12.67 0.23
C ALA A 231 17.23 -13.95 0.98
N LEU A 232 17.08 -15.12 0.35
CA LEU A 232 17.54 -16.39 0.89
C LEU A 232 19.07 -16.41 1.04
N GLU A 233 19.80 -15.96 0.02
CA GLU A 233 21.27 -15.92 0.04
C GLU A 233 21.79 -14.98 1.12
N LYS A 234 21.33 -13.72 1.13
CA LYS A 234 21.81 -12.66 2.02
C LYS A 234 21.37 -12.84 3.47
N PHE A 235 20.11 -13.20 3.68
CA PHE A 235 19.48 -13.11 5.01
C PHE A 235 18.99 -14.46 5.55
N LYS A 236 19.10 -15.53 4.75
CA LYS A 236 18.48 -16.84 5.04
C LYS A 236 16.97 -16.71 5.28
N ALA A 237 16.35 -15.72 4.62
CA ALA A 237 14.94 -15.42 4.71
C ALA A 237 14.22 -16.07 3.51
N SER A 238 13.28 -16.97 3.78
CA SER A 238 12.50 -17.61 2.74
C SER A 238 11.32 -16.73 2.30
N TRP A 239 10.99 -16.82 1.03
CA TRP A 239 9.71 -16.37 0.47
C TRP A 239 8.88 -17.61 0.10
N GLY A 240 7.60 -17.44 -0.19
CA GLY A 240 6.77 -18.58 -0.55
C GLY A 240 5.36 -18.20 -0.98
N PRO A 241 4.50 -19.17 -1.28
CA PRO A 241 3.15 -18.90 -1.74
C PRO A 241 2.40 -17.96 -0.78
N GLY A 242 2.00 -16.79 -1.28
CA GLY A 242 1.26 -15.79 -0.50
C GLY A 242 2.10 -14.88 0.40
N PHE A 243 3.43 -14.93 0.37
CA PHE A 243 4.24 -14.05 1.22
C PHE A 243 5.65 -13.78 0.70
N ALA A 244 6.17 -12.60 1.03
CA ALA A 244 7.58 -12.24 0.85
C ALA A 244 8.21 -11.77 2.17
N THR A 245 9.49 -12.05 2.39
CA THR A 245 10.19 -11.69 3.63
C THR A 245 11.29 -10.67 3.37
N PHE A 246 11.13 -9.47 3.92
CA PHE A 246 11.98 -8.32 3.68
C PHE A 246 12.83 -8.01 4.91
N GLN A 247 14.03 -7.48 4.73
CA GLN A 247 14.89 -7.01 5.83
C GLN A 247 15.32 -5.55 5.63
N TYR A 248 14.97 -4.72 6.61
CA TYR A 248 15.29 -3.30 6.68
C TYR A 248 16.44 -3.08 7.66
N PRO A 249 17.57 -2.48 7.24
CA PRO A 249 18.71 -2.28 8.14
C PRO A 249 18.51 -1.11 9.11
N ASN A 250 17.59 -0.20 8.80
CA ASN A 250 17.30 1.02 9.58
C ASN A 250 18.52 1.94 9.73
N ASN A 251 19.28 2.12 8.64
CA ASN A 251 20.44 3.01 8.58
C ASN A 251 20.04 4.50 8.49
N ASN A 252 18.74 4.81 8.50
CA ASN A 252 18.20 6.16 8.55
C ASN A 252 18.65 6.89 9.82
N ARG A 253 18.62 8.23 9.74
CA ARG A 253 18.44 9.06 10.94
C ARG A 253 17.06 8.76 11.55
N ALA A 254 16.86 9.11 12.83
CA ALA A 254 15.52 9.08 13.39
C ALA A 254 14.56 9.87 12.49
N SER A 255 13.49 9.23 12.05
CA SER A 255 12.61 9.76 11.00
C SER A 255 11.26 9.05 11.00
N THR A 256 10.25 9.74 10.46
CA THR A 256 8.97 9.13 10.10
C THR A 256 9.10 8.63 8.67
N VAL A 257 9.04 7.31 8.51
CA VAL A 257 8.87 6.63 7.22
C VAL A 257 7.52 5.92 7.24
N TRP A 258 7.09 5.35 6.11
CA TRP A 258 5.78 4.73 6.02
C TRP A 258 5.81 3.57 5.04
N TYR A 259 4.92 2.60 5.25
CA TYR A 259 4.82 1.42 4.41
C TYR A 259 3.45 1.35 3.75
N HIS A 260 3.42 0.87 2.52
CA HIS A 260 2.22 0.74 1.71
C HIS A 260 2.42 -0.29 0.60
N ASP A 261 1.36 -0.68 -0.10
CA ASP A 261 1.47 -1.54 -1.28
C ASP A 261 2.09 -0.81 -2.47
N HIS A 262 2.80 -1.55 -3.34
CA HIS A 262 3.52 -1.03 -4.49
C HIS A 262 3.37 -1.91 -5.76
N ALA A 263 2.32 -2.75 -5.85
CA ALA A 263 2.17 -3.67 -6.96
C ALA A 263 1.94 -2.97 -8.31
N GLN A 264 2.59 -3.48 -9.35
CA GLN A 264 2.59 -2.90 -10.71
C GLN A 264 1.17 -2.60 -11.22
N GLY A 265 0.91 -1.34 -11.55
CA GLY A 265 -0.39 -0.86 -12.04
C GLY A 265 -1.55 -0.96 -11.04
N MET A 266 -1.30 -1.38 -9.80
CA MET A 266 -2.30 -1.62 -8.76
C MET A 266 -2.17 -0.70 -7.53
N THR A 267 -1.00 -0.07 -7.32
CA THR A 267 -0.71 0.82 -6.18
C THR A 267 -1.84 1.79 -5.84
N ARG A 268 -2.40 2.49 -6.83
CA ARG A 268 -3.48 3.48 -6.60
C ARG A 268 -4.73 2.88 -5.97
N LEU A 269 -5.03 1.61 -6.29
CA LEU A 269 -6.22 0.91 -5.83
C LEU A 269 -5.94 0.23 -4.50
N ASN A 270 -4.82 -0.49 -4.43
CA ASN A 270 -4.40 -1.20 -3.24
C ASN A 270 -4.20 -0.24 -2.07
N VAL A 271 -3.51 0.89 -2.25
CA VAL A 271 -3.32 1.90 -1.18
C VAL A 271 -4.63 2.57 -0.79
N TYR A 272 -5.49 2.89 -1.76
CA TYR A 272 -6.80 3.53 -1.48
C TYR A 272 -7.72 2.61 -0.67
N ALA A 273 -7.60 1.28 -0.80
CA ALA A 273 -8.34 0.33 0.01
C ALA A 273 -8.02 0.41 1.52
N GLY A 274 -6.93 1.11 1.92
CA GLY A 274 -6.57 1.38 3.31
C GLY A 274 -5.22 0.83 3.87
N PRO A 275 -4.50 -0.12 3.26
CA PRO A 275 -3.32 -0.76 3.86
C PRO A 275 -2.08 0.13 3.70
N ALA A 276 -1.99 1.15 4.56
CA ALA A 276 -0.81 1.99 4.72
C ALA A 276 -0.61 2.29 6.21
N GLY A 277 0.63 2.27 6.68
CA GLY A 277 0.94 2.49 8.09
C GLY A 277 2.26 3.22 8.29
N PHE A 278 2.43 3.81 9.47
CA PHE A 278 3.67 4.46 9.84
C PHE A 278 4.74 3.45 10.22
N TYR A 279 5.98 3.79 9.89
CA TYR A 279 7.18 3.12 10.36
C TYR A 279 8.10 4.18 10.96
N ILE A 280 8.27 4.16 12.28
CA ILE A 280 8.97 5.22 12.99
C ILE A 280 10.33 4.72 13.46
N ILE A 281 11.39 5.35 12.94
CA ILE A 281 12.76 5.04 13.32
C ILE A 281 13.16 5.96 14.48
N ARG A 282 13.52 5.36 15.61
CA ARG A 282 13.88 6.04 16.86
C ARG A 282 15.37 5.90 17.18
N GLY A 283 15.91 6.89 17.89
CA GLY A 283 17.27 6.84 18.43
C GLY A 283 18.38 7.05 17.40
N GLY A 284 19.55 6.47 17.66
CA GLY A 284 20.77 6.72 16.87
C GLY A 284 21.45 8.06 17.21
N LYS A 285 22.55 8.37 16.49
CA LYS A 285 23.38 9.56 16.74
C LYS A 285 22.62 10.89 16.58
N CYS A 286 21.57 10.89 15.76
CA CYS A 286 20.73 12.06 15.48
C CYS A 286 19.31 11.93 16.04
N GLY A 287 19.07 10.98 16.97
CA GLY A 287 17.73 10.74 17.51
C GLY A 287 17.29 11.76 18.55
N ASP A 288 16.04 11.64 19.00
CA ASP A 288 15.38 12.53 19.96
C ASP A 288 16.24 12.85 21.20
N GLY A 289 17.00 11.85 21.69
CA GLY A 289 17.89 12.02 22.83
C GLY A 289 19.16 12.84 22.60
N ALA A 290 19.52 13.10 21.34
CA ALA A 290 20.67 13.92 20.96
C ALA A 290 20.30 15.40 20.77
N ILE A 291 19.00 15.73 20.68
CA ILE A 291 18.53 17.10 20.47
C ILE A 291 18.68 17.89 21.77
N LYS A 292 19.29 19.08 21.68
CA LYS A 292 19.45 20.02 22.80
C LYS A 292 18.65 21.29 22.53
N ASP A 293 17.98 21.82 23.54
CA ASP A 293 17.36 23.14 23.49
C ASP A 293 18.46 24.20 23.48
N SER A 294 18.53 25.01 22.43
CA SER A 294 19.58 26.02 22.26
C SER A 294 19.60 27.08 23.37
N ARG A 295 18.46 27.31 24.05
CA ARG A 295 18.35 28.29 25.13
C ARG A 295 18.90 27.77 26.46
N THR A 296 18.81 26.46 26.70
CA THR A 296 19.14 25.86 28.01
C THR A 296 20.33 24.90 27.96
N GLY A 297 20.74 24.45 26.78
CA GLY A 297 21.75 23.40 26.57
C GLY A 297 21.33 22.00 27.06
N LYS A 298 20.15 21.87 27.66
CA LYS A 298 19.58 20.61 28.14
C LYS A 298 18.96 19.82 26.98
N ARG A 299 18.72 18.53 27.19
CA ARG A 299 17.99 17.69 26.22
C ARG A 299 16.63 18.32 25.93
N ALA A 300 16.29 18.44 24.65
CA ALA A 300 15.00 18.95 24.23
C ALA A 300 13.88 17.99 24.64
N VAL A 301 12.76 18.56 25.06
CA VAL A 301 11.52 17.82 25.29
C VAL A 301 10.67 17.96 24.04
N LEU A 302 10.48 16.86 23.32
CA LEU A 302 9.63 16.83 22.12
C LEU A 302 8.19 16.48 22.50
N PRO A 303 7.18 16.88 21.69
CA PRO A 303 5.80 16.48 21.90
C PRO A 303 5.67 14.95 22.04
N GLY A 304 4.88 14.50 23.02
CA GLY A 304 4.72 13.08 23.32
C GLY A 304 3.66 12.83 24.39
N PRO A 305 3.48 11.56 24.82
CA PRO A 305 4.28 10.40 24.44
C PRO A 305 3.98 9.89 23.02
N ALA A 306 5.00 9.33 22.36
CA ALA A 306 4.78 8.49 21.20
C ALA A 306 4.06 7.19 21.60
N PRO A 307 3.24 6.59 20.73
CA PRO A 307 2.60 5.31 21.00
C PRO A 307 3.64 4.25 21.32
N LYS A 308 3.41 3.46 22.36
CA LYS A 308 4.25 2.33 22.77
C LYS A 308 3.49 1.03 22.60
N ALA A 309 4.26 -0.05 22.49
CA ALA A 309 3.69 -1.40 22.53
C ALA A 309 2.91 -1.61 23.84
N GLY A 310 1.61 -1.89 23.72
CA GLY A 310 0.71 -2.09 24.85
C GLY A 310 0.02 -0.83 25.37
N ASP A 311 0.21 0.33 24.72
CA ASP A 311 -0.68 1.47 24.92
C ASP A 311 -2.12 1.12 24.46
N PRO A 312 -3.15 1.68 25.14
CA PRO A 312 -4.56 1.35 24.89
C PRO A 312 -5.07 1.76 23.50
#